data_AF-A0A378MFK4-F1
#
_entry.id   AF-A0A378MFK4-F1
#
_cell.length_a   1.000
_cell.length_b   1.000
_cell.length_c   1.000
_cell.angle_alpha   90.00
_cell.angle_beta   90.00
_cell.angle_gamma   90.00
#
_symmetry.space_group_name_H-M   'P 1'
#
loop_
_entity.id
_entity.type
_entity.pdbx_description
1 polymer ?
#
loop_
_entity_poly.entity_id
_entity_poly.type
_entity_poly.pdbx_seq_one_letter_code
_entity_poly.pdbx_strand_id
1 'polypeptide(L)' 'MGAVLEVRNLTTSFRIDNNYYAAVDNVSLDIYPNETIAIVGESGCGKSALALALMKLHDPLHTRISGDIFFMKKK' A
#
# COMPACT_ATOMS: atom_id res chain seq x y z
N MET A 1 -2.87 -22.90 -4.19
CA MET A 1 -3.73 -21.90 -3.51
C MET A 1 -3.19 -20.52 -3.87
N GLY A 2 -4.02 -19.62 -4.37
CA GLY A 2 -3.59 -18.26 -4.75
C GLY A 2 -3.50 -17.32 -3.55
N ALA A 3 -2.79 -16.20 -3.70
CA ALA A 3 -2.78 -15.12 -2.72
C ALA A 3 -4.19 -14.56 -2.51
N VAL A 4 -4.52 -14.17 -1.27
CA VAL A 4 -5.78 -13.46 -0.94
C VAL A 4 -5.66 -11.95 -1.15
N LEU A 5 -4.43 -11.43 -1.06
CA LEU A 5 -4.07 -10.06 -1.41
C LEU A 5 -2.81 -10.12 -2.28
N GLU A 6 -2.86 -9.47 -3.43
CA GLU A 6 -1.72 -9.28 -4.33
C GLU A 6 -1.53 -7.79 -4.59
N VAL A 7 -0.33 -7.31 -4.34
CA VAL A 7 0.07 -5.91 -4.52
C VAL A 7 1.21 -5.85 -5.53
N ARG A 8 1.10 -4.98 -6.52
CA ARG A 8 2.09 -4.84 -7.59
C ARG A 8 2.45 -3.38 -7.79
N ASN A 9 3.74 -3.08 -7.65
CA ASN A 9 4.36 -1.78 -7.91
C ASN A 9 3.65 -0.61 -7.21
N LEU A 10 3.15 -0.84 -5.99
CA LEU A 10 2.37 0.14 -5.25
C LEU A 10 3.26 1.30 -4.84
N THR A 11 2.91 2.48 -5.31
CA THR A 11 3.53 3.74 -4.91
C THR A 11 2.46 4.65 -4.31
N THR A 12 2.73 5.18 -3.12
CA THR A 12 1.86 6.14 -2.43
C THR A 12 2.66 7.40 -2.14
N SER A 13 2.26 8.49 -2.76
CA SER A 13 2.94 9.78 -2.67
C SER A 13 2.05 10.85 -2.08
N PHE A 14 2.64 11.72 -1.24
CA PHE A 14 1.95 12.83 -0.58
C PHE A 14 2.34 14.16 -1.21
N ARG A 15 1.36 15.08 -1.29
CA ARG A 15 1.56 16.41 -1.86
C ARG A 15 2.19 17.36 -0.83
N ILE A 16 3.36 17.91 -1.15
CA ILE A 16 4.08 18.93 -0.39
C ILE A 16 4.54 20.01 -1.38
N ASP A 17 4.19 21.27 -1.14
CA ASP A 17 4.53 22.41 -2.02
C ASP A 17 4.26 22.12 -3.52
N ASN A 18 3.05 21.61 -3.81
CA ASN A 18 2.59 21.20 -5.14
C ASN A 18 3.37 20.05 -5.82
N ASN A 19 4.34 19.45 -5.13
CA ASN A 19 5.08 18.28 -5.61
C ASN A 19 4.65 17.03 -4.86
N TYR A 20 4.78 15.85 -5.50
CA TYR A 20 4.45 14.57 -4.88
C TYR A 20 5.71 13.84 -4.48
N TYR A 21 5.79 13.43 -3.21
CA TYR A 21 6.92 12.68 -2.65
C TYR A 21 6.45 11.30 -2.21
N ALA A 22 7.13 10.25 -2.67
CA ALA A 22 6.79 8.88 -2.33
C ALA A 22 7.11 8.58 -0.86
N ALA A 23 6.11 8.14 -0.11
CA ALA A 23 6.28 7.56 1.23
C ALA A 23 6.27 6.03 1.19
N VAL A 24 5.64 5.47 0.15
CA VAL A 24 5.73 4.07 -0.25
C VAL A 24 6.19 4.08 -1.70
N ASP A 25 7.29 3.41 -2.01
CA ASP A 25 7.91 3.45 -3.32
C ASP A 25 8.05 2.04 -3.89
N ASN A 26 7.30 1.76 -4.96
CA ASN A 26 7.35 0.52 -5.73
C ASN A 26 7.25 -0.78 -4.90
N VAL A 27 6.33 -0.84 -3.93
CA VAL A 27 6.16 -2.03 -3.07
C VAL A 27 5.31 -3.08 -3.78
N SER A 28 5.81 -4.33 -3.80
CA SER A 28 5.06 -5.51 -4.23
C SER A 28 5.08 -6.56 -3.13
N LEU A 29 3.92 -7.11 -2.79
CA LEU A 29 3.78 -8.15 -1.78
C LEU A 29 2.56 -9.03 -2.07
N ASP A 30 2.66 -10.29 -1.66
CA ASP A 30 1.56 -11.26 -1.71
C ASP A 30 1.25 -11.72 -0.29
N ILE A 31 -0.04 -11.87 0.02
CA ILE A 31 -0.50 -12.45 1.28
C ILE A 31 -1.33 -13.67 0.96
N TYR A 32 -0.98 -14.82 1.52
CA TYR A 32 -1.66 -16.08 1.32
C TYR A 32 -2.74 -16.36 2.38
N PRO A 33 -3.68 -17.28 2.11
CA PRO A 33 -4.66 -17.69 3.12
C PRO A 33 -3.97 -18.16 4.41
N ASN A 34 -4.49 -17.71 5.56
CA ASN A 34 -3.99 -18.03 6.91
C ASN A 34 -2.58 -17.51 7.22
N GLU A 35 -2.05 -16.60 6.41
CA GLU A 35 -0.79 -15.93 6.69
C GLU A 35 -0.99 -14.73 7.63
N THR A 36 -0.05 -14.50 8.54
CA THR A 36 0.01 -13.29 9.36
C THR A 36 1.27 -12.52 8.98
N ILE A 37 1.09 -11.27 8.56
CA ILE A 37 2.18 -10.37 8.19
C ILE A 37 2.25 -9.20 9.17
N ALA A 38 3.48 -8.80 9.52
CA ALA A 38 3.75 -7.60 10.28
C ALA A 38 4.61 -6.63 9.44
N ILE A 39 4.20 -5.36 9.41
CA ILE A 39 4.98 -4.28 8.79
C ILE A 39 5.74 -3.56 9.91
N VAL A 40 7.07 -3.63 9.87
CA VAL A 40 7.96 -3.07 10.92
C VAL A 40 8.97 -2.09 10.32
N GLY A 41 9.48 -1.19 11.16
CA GLY A 41 10.43 -0.14 10.75
C GLY A 41 10.31 1.12 11.60
N GLU A 42 11.25 2.05 11.44
CA GLU A 42 11.35 3.30 12.20
C GLU A 42 10.20 4.28 11.91
N SER A 43 10.00 5.27 12.78
CA SER A 43 9.01 6.32 12.54
C SER A 43 9.28 7.03 11.20
N GLY A 44 8.23 7.28 10.42
CA GLY A 44 8.34 7.93 9.12
C GLY A 44 8.70 7.04 7.93
N CYS A 45 9.03 5.75 8.12
CA CYS A 45 9.44 4.87 7.01
C CYS A 45 8.30 4.37 6.08
N GLY A 46 7.09 4.92 6.19
CA GLY A 46 5.97 4.57 5.30
C GLY A 46 5.03 3.46 5.75
N LYS A 47 5.17 2.87 6.95
CA LYS A 47 4.30 1.77 7.44
C LYS A 47 2.81 2.08 7.39
N SER A 48 2.40 3.18 8.03
CA SER A 48 1.00 3.60 8.06
C SER A 48 0.53 4.05 6.67
N ALA A 49 1.41 4.64 5.86
CA ALA A 49 1.09 5.00 4.49
C ALA A 49 0.76 3.76 3.64
N LEU A 50 1.56 2.69 3.76
CA LEU A 50 1.29 1.41 3.10
C LEU A 50 -0.02 0.79 3.59
N ALA A 51 -0.21 0.69 4.91
CA ALA A 51 -1.41 0.10 5.49
C ALA A 51 -2.70 0.82 5.03
N LEU A 52 -2.72 2.15 5.07
CA LEU A 52 -3.86 2.96 4.64
C LEU A 52 -4.09 2.91 3.12
N ALA A 53 -3.02 2.78 2.32
CA ALA A 53 -3.14 2.61 0.86
C ALA A 53 -3.81 1.29 0.51
N LEU A 54 -3.43 0.19 1.18
CA LEU A 54 -4.07 -1.12 1.02
C LEU A 54 -5.56 -1.09 1.38
N MET A 55 -5.93 -0.31 2.39
CA MET A 55 -7.33 -0.15 2.85
C MET A 55 -8.12 0.92 2.07
N LYS A 56 -7.49 1.62 1.12
CA LYS A 56 -8.10 2.74 0.37
C LYS A 56 -8.61 3.88 1.26
N LEU A 57 -7.85 4.23 2.30
CA LEU A 57 -8.24 5.24 3.31
C LEU A 57 -7.53 6.60 3.18
N HIS A 58 -6.70 6.79 2.16
CA HIS A 58 -6.03 8.07 1.93
C HIS A 58 -6.95 9.11 1.30
N ASP A 59 -6.72 10.39 1.63
CA ASP A 59 -7.41 11.52 1.02
C ASP A 59 -6.94 11.73 -0.44
N PRO A 60 -7.82 11.61 -1.44
CA PRO A 60 -7.45 11.76 -2.85
C PRO A 60 -6.99 13.17 -3.23
N LEU A 61 -7.28 14.20 -2.43
CA LEU A 61 -6.83 15.58 -2.70
C LEU A 61 -5.35 15.81 -2.38
N HIS A 62 -4.80 15.02 -1.46
CA HIS A 62 -3.45 15.19 -0.93
C HIS A 62 -2.55 13.99 -1.21
N THR A 63 -3.10 12.91 -1.76
CA THR A 63 -2.39 11.65 -1.95
C THR A 63 -2.56 11.14 -3.38
N ARG A 64 -1.48 10.66 -3.96
CA ARG A 64 -1.48 9.96 -5.25
C ARG A 64 -1.08 8.51 -5.01
N ILE A 65 -1.91 7.59 -5.46
CA ILE A 65 -1.66 6.14 -5.40
C ILE A 65 -1.58 5.61 -6.83
N SER A 66 -0.55 4.81 -7.12
CA SER A 66 -0.38 4.11 -8.40
C SER A 66 0.07 2.67 -8.17
N GLY A 67 -0.10 1.82 -9.19
CA GLY A 67 0.09 0.37 -9.10
C GLY A 67 -1.24 -0.37 -8.90
N ASP A 68 -1.17 -1.66 -8.61
CA ASP A 68 -2.33 -2.53 -8.55
C ASP A 68 -2.47 -3.22 -7.19
N ILE A 69 -3.72 -3.34 -6.73
CA ILE A 69 -4.09 -4.05 -5.51
C ILE A 69 -5.26 -4.97 -5.82
N PHE A 70 -5.03 -6.28 -5.79
CA PHE A 70 -6.03 -7.30 -6.06
C PHE A 70 -6.43 -8.00 -4.76
N PHE A 71 -7.71 -7.88 -4.40
CA PHE A 71 -8.31 -8.67 -3.32
C PHE A 71 -9.11 -9.81 -3.95
N MET A 72 -8.71 -11.05 -3.66
CA MET A 72 -9.46 -12.21 -4.13
C MET A 72 -10.74 -12.35 -3.32
N LYS A 73 -11.91 -12.33 -3.98
CA LYS A 73 -13.18 -12.66 -3.34
C LYS A 73 -13.11 -14.10 -2.82
N LYS A 74 -13.30 -14.29 -1.51
CA LYS A 74 -13.71 -15.61 -1.02
C LYS A 74 -15.13 -15.88 -1.55
N LYS A 75 -15.31 -17.05 -2.17
CA LYS A 75 -16.63 -17.57 -2.56
C LYS A 75 -17.50 -17.77 -1.32
#